data_AF-A0A8T5IMM7-F1
#
_entry.id   AF-A0A8T5IMM7-F1
#
_cell.length_a   1.000
_cell.length_b   1.000
_cell.length_c   1.000
_cell.angle_alpha   90.00
_cell.angle_beta   90.00
_cell.angle_gamma   90.00
#
_symmetry.space_group_name_H-M   'P 1'
#
loop_
_entity.id
_entity.type
_entity.pdbx_description
1 polymer ?
#
loop_
_entity_poly.entity_id
_entity_poly.type
_entity_poly.pdbx_seq_one_letter_code
_entity_poly.pdbx_strand_id
1 'polypeptide(L)'
;MTENQFLQKPMMVMQMRTEFSIQYKASPKIKFKEEHLKNKKDFVEFLSKTSKHWKEGNYFLRSDLGPFAGFYVKKGGKVKLLKENQNKTPYLCWGILGTK
;
A
#
# COMPACT_ATOMS: atom_id res chain seq x y z
N MET A 1 -10.96 -6.99 -14.70
CA MET A 1 -11.07 -5.78 -13.86
C MET A 1 -10.04 -4.79 -14.37
N THR A 2 -10.48 -3.69 -14.99
CA THR A 2 -9.59 -2.74 -15.65
C THR A 2 -8.82 -1.90 -14.62
N GLU A 3 -7.51 -1.79 -14.80
CA GLU A 3 -6.55 -1.02 -13.96
C GLU A 3 -7.05 0.39 -13.58
N ASN A 4 -7.95 0.95 -14.39
CA ASN A 4 -8.57 2.27 -14.22
C ASN A 4 -9.37 2.46 -12.93
N GLN A 5 -9.98 1.43 -12.33
CA GLN A 5 -10.81 1.65 -11.13
C GLN A 5 -10.01 2.09 -9.90
N PHE A 6 -8.76 1.64 -9.76
CA PHE A 6 -7.89 1.99 -8.63
C PHE A 6 -7.26 3.39 -8.75
N LEU A 7 -7.17 3.93 -9.97
CA LEU A 7 -6.59 5.25 -10.26
C LEU A 7 -7.61 6.38 -10.04
N GLN A 8 -8.90 6.07 -10.11
CA GLN A 8 -9.97 7.07 -9.98
C GLN A 8 -10.19 7.52 -8.54
N LYS A 9 -9.95 6.65 -7.55
CA LYS A 9 -10.26 6.92 -6.15
C LYS A 9 -9.01 6.92 -5.27
N PRO A 10 -8.93 7.83 -4.29
CA PRO A 10 -7.84 7.84 -3.34
C PRO A 10 -8.01 6.69 -2.33
N MET A 11 -6.94 5.96 -2.07
CA MET A 11 -6.91 4.81 -1.16
C MET A 11 -6.65 5.24 0.27
N MET A 12 -7.30 4.56 1.21
CA MET A 12 -7.09 4.82 2.63
C MET A 12 -5.80 4.13 3.11
N VAL A 13 -5.01 4.86 3.89
CA VAL A 13 -3.80 4.34 4.53
C VAL A 13 -4.14 3.90 5.95
N MET A 14 -3.76 2.69 6.32
CA MET A 14 -4.02 2.12 7.64
C MET A 14 -2.71 1.58 8.24
N GLN A 15 -2.37 2.02 9.45
CA GLN A 15 -1.25 1.47 10.21
C GLN A 15 -1.72 0.26 11.04
N MET A 16 -1.03 -0.87 10.94
CA MET A 16 -1.27 -2.04 11.78
C MET A 16 -0.46 -1.90 13.08
N ARG A 17 -1.13 -2.04 14.24
CA ARG A 17 -0.46 -2.20 15.54
C ARG A 17 -0.40 -3.67 15.91
N THR A 18 0.71 -4.07 16.52
CA THR A 18 0.98 -5.46 16.95
C THR A 18 0.22 -5.86 18.22
N GLU A 19 -0.06 -4.91 19.11
CA GLU A 19 -0.56 -5.20 20.47
C GLU A 19 -2.09 -5.17 20.61
N PHE A 20 -2.80 -4.61 19.64
CA PHE A 20 -4.26 -4.59 19.62
C PHE A 20 -4.71 -4.78 18.18
N SER A 21 -5.65 -5.70 17.94
CA SER A 21 -6.33 -5.96 16.65
C SER A 21 -7.08 -4.74 16.08
N ILE A 22 -6.84 -3.56 16.64
CA ILE A 22 -7.49 -2.30 16.34
C ILE A 22 -6.64 -1.58 15.29
N GLN A 23 -7.13 -1.59 14.06
CA GLN A 23 -6.59 -0.79 12.96
C GLN A 23 -6.83 0.71 13.23
N TYR A 24 -5.94 1.38 13.99
CA TYR A 24 -6.14 2.79 14.34
C TYR A 24 -4.95 3.69 14.01
N LYS A 25 -4.99 4.16 12.77
CA LYS A 25 -4.81 5.56 12.34
C LYS A 25 -5.13 5.57 10.84
N ALA A 26 -6.33 6.02 10.47
CA ALA A 26 -6.60 6.38 9.08
C ALA A 26 -5.73 7.61 8.78
N SER A 27 -4.56 7.37 8.20
CA SER A 27 -3.68 8.43 7.68
C SER A 27 -4.29 8.98 6.37
N PRO A 28 -3.76 10.07 5.79
CA PRO A 28 -4.34 10.69 4.61
C PRO A 28 -4.52 9.68 3.47
N LYS A 29 -5.52 9.95 2.63
CA LYS A 29 -5.77 9.10 1.46
C LYS A 29 -4.66 9.33 0.43
N ILE A 30 -4.21 8.27 -0.22
CA ILE A 30 -3.20 8.29 -1.28
C ILE A 30 -3.90 8.12 -2.62
N LYS A 31 -3.73 9.07 -3.54
CA LYS A 31 -4.18 8.92 -4.92
C LYS A 31 -3.03 8.44 -5.81
N PHE A 32 -3.27 7.36 -6.54
CA PHE A 32 -2.30 6.84 -7.50
C PHE A 32 -2.43 7.51 -8.86
N LYS A 33 -1.32 7.52 -9.59
CA LYS A 33 -1.25 7.78 -11.02
C LYS A 33 -0.70 6.54 -11.71
N GLU A 34 -0.89 6.43 -13.02
CA GLU A 34 -0.49 5.24 -13.78
C GLU A 34 1.01 4.95 -13.63
N GLU A 35 1.85 5.99 -13.65
CA GLU A 35 3.30 5.86 -13.49
C GLU A 35 3.72 5.24 -12.15
N HIS A 36 2.92 5.41 -11.09
CA HIS A 36 3.24 4.84 -9.77
C HIS A 36 3.00 3.33 -9.71
N LEU A 37 2.17 2.77 -10.61
CA LEU A 37 1.80 1.36 -10.62
C LEU A 37 2.36 0.62 -11.85
N LYS A 38 3.24 1.27 -12.62
CA LYS A 38 3.82 0.71 -13.85
C LYS A 38 4.64 -0.54 -13.59
N ASN A 39 5.43 -0.55 -12.52
CA ASN A 39 6.19 -1.70 -12.07
C ASN A 39 6.47 -1.61 -10.57
N LYS A 40 6.98 -2.71 -10.00
CA LYS A 40 7.31 -2.80 -8.57
C LYS A 40 8.26 -1.70 -8.09
N LYS A 41 9.26 -1.32 -8.89
CA LYS A 41 10.27 -0.32 -8.50
C LYS A 41 9.62 1.05 -8.34
N ASP A 42 8.83 1.48 -9.33
CA ASP A 42 8.15 2.78 -9.33
C ASP A 42 7.17 2.87 -8.15
N PHE A 43 6.45 1.79 -7.86
CA PHE A 43 5.54 1.75 -6.72
C PHE A 43 6.25 1.85 -5.37
N VAL A 44 7.36 1.11 -5.19
CA VAL A 44 8.17 1.19 -3.96
C VAL A 44 8.76 2.58 -3.78
N GLU A 45 9.24 3.20 -4.86
CA GLU A 45 9.80 4.55 -4.82
C GLU A 45 8.73 5.57 -4.41
N PHE A 46 7.54 5.50 -5.03
CA PHE A 46 6.41 6.35 -4.68
C PHE A 46 6.02 6.20 -3.20
N LEU A 47 5.88 4.96 -2.71
CA LEU A 47 5.57 4.72 -1.30
C LEU A 47 6.67 5.26 -0.39
N SER A 48 7.94 5.05 -0.71
CA SER A 48 9.07 5.52 0.10
C SER A 48 9.12 7.04 0.20
N LYS A 49 8.83 7.76 -0.89
CA LYS A 49 8.70 9.23 -0.88
C LYS A 49 7.53 9.67 -0.02
N THR A 50 6.37 9.01 -0.18
CA THR A 50 5.13 9.35 0.53
C THR A 50 5.23 9.07 2.04
N SER A 51 5.91 7.99 2.42
CA SER A 51 6.02 7.53 3.81
C SER A 51 7.32 7.97 4.49
N LYS A 52 8.09 8.90 3.92
CA LYS A 52 9.41 9.31 4.44
C LYS A 52 9.40 9.73 5.91
N HIS A 53 8.30 10.37 6.34
CA HIS A 53 8.11 10.88 7.70
C HIS A 53 7.16 10.02 8.54
N TRP A 54 6.76 8.86 8.03
CA TRP A 54 5.88 7.96 8.77
C TRP A 54 6.69 7.22 9.83
N LYS A 55 5.99 6.79 10.88
CA LYS A 55 6.60 5.93 11.89
C LYS A 55 6.97 4.59 11.27
N GLU A 56 8.01 3.98 11.80
CA GLU A 56 8.33 2.60 11.46
C GLU A 56 7.17 1.66 11.84
N GLY A 57 6.87 0.69 10.99
CA GLY A 57 5.80 -0.27 11.23
C GLY A 57 5.16 -0.83 9.97
N ASN A 58 4.14 -1.67 10.20
CA ASN A 58 3.33 -2.26 9.13
C ASN A 58 2.18 -1.34 8.75
N TYR A 59 1.99 -1.16 7.45
CA TYR A 59 0.94 -0.36 6.85
C TYR A 59 0.24 -1.16 5.76
N PHE A 60 -1.01 -0.80 5.48
CA PHE A 60 -1.68 -1.25 4.28
C PHE A 60 -2.54 -0.16 3.67
N LEU A 61 -2.73 -0.27 2.36
CA LEU A 61 -3.63 0.53 1.56
C LEU A 61 -4.93 -0.23 1.37
N ARG A 62 -6.04 0.43 1.65
CA ARG A 62 -7.38 -0.09 1.43
C ARG A 62 -8.06 0.70 0.34
N SER A 63 -8.52 -0.02 -0.68
CA SER A 63 -9.44 0.48 -1.69
C SER A 63 -10.87 0.08 -1.33
N ASP A 64 -11.86 0.62 -2.05
CA ASP A 64 -13.26 0.18 -1.93
C ASP A 64 -13.44 -1.30 -2.30
N LEU A 65 -12.54 -1.86 -3.11
CA LEU A 65 -12.55 -3.26 -3.53
C LEU A 65 -11.85 -4.20 -2.52
N GLY A 66 -11.13 -3.64 -1.54
CA GLY A 66 -10.41 -4.41 -0.53
C GLY A 66 -8.96 -3.99 -0.32
N PRO A 67 -8.17 -4.81 0.42
CA PRO A 67 -6.76 -4.56 0.70
C PRO A 67 -5.92 -4.50 -0.57
N PHE A 68 -5.48 -3.30 -0.93
CA PHE A 68 -4.77 -3.07 -2.18
C PHE A 68 -3.29 -3.42 -2.10
N ALA A 69 -2.58 -2.99 -1.05
CA ALA A 69 -1.16 -3.27 -0.86
C ALA A 69 -0.81 -3.26 0.63
N GLY A 70 0.00 -4.21 1.07
CA GLY A 70 0.64 -4.18 2.40
C GLY A 70 2.12 -3.83 2.28
N PHE A 71 2.64 -3.05 3.22
CA PHE A 71 4.05 -2.68 3.24
C PHE A 71 4.57 -2.35 4.63
N TYR A 72 5.86 -2.59 4.83
CA TYR A 72 6.59 -2.20 6.03
C TYR A 72 7.41 -0.95 5.75
N VAL A 73 7.24 0.08 6.58
CA VAL A 73 8.08 1.29 6.59
C VAL A 73 9.23 1.05 7.56
N LYS A 74 10.47 1.09 7.05
CA LYS A 74 11.71 1.01 7.83
C LYS A 74 12.19 2.39 8.25
N LYS A 75 13.07 2.44 9.25
CA LYS A 75 13.85 3.65 9.58
C LYS A 75 14.42 4.33 8.32
N GLY A 76 14.21 5.64 8.20
CA GLY A 76 14.63 6.44 7.05
C GLY A 76 13.66 6.41 5.85
N GLY A 77 12.45 5.88 6.01
CA GLY A 77 11.39 5.94 4.99
C GLY A 77 11.48 4.88 3.90
N LYS A 78 12.41 3.93 4.00
CA LYS A 78 12.53 2.82 3.04
C LYS A 78 11.34 1.87 3.18
N VAL A 79 10.75 1.46 2.06
CA VAL A 79 9.57 0.60 2.04
C VAL A 79 9.90 -0.82 1.58
N LYS A 80 9.29 -1.81 2.25
CA LYS A 80 9.27 -3.22 1.81
C LYS A 80 7.82 -3.66 1.58
N LEU A 81 7.48 -4.04 0.35
CA LEU A 81 6.15 -4.58 0.03
C LEU A 81 5.96 -5.99 0.62
N LEU A 82 4.73 -6.27 1.03
CA LEU A 82 4.25 -7.56 1.49
C LEU A 82 3.48 -8.25 0.37
N LYS A 83 3.62 -9.57 0.24
CA LYS A 83 2.89 -10.36 -0.77
C LYS A 83 1.44 -10.60 -0.37
N GLU A 84 1.23 -10.92 0.90
CA GLU A 84 -0.04 -11.40 1.43
C GLU A 84 -0.40 -10.70 2.75
N ASN A 85 -1.69 -10.67 3.06
CA ASN A 85 -2.20 -10.21 4.35
C ASN A 85 -2.08 -11.31 5.43
N GLN A 86 -2.52 -11.00 6.66
CA GLN A 86 -2.50 -11.94 7.79
C GLN A 86 -3.31 -13.22 7.55
N ASN A 87 -4.30 -13.19 6.64
CA ASN A 87 -5.13 -14.32 6.26
C ASN A 87 -4.56 -15.08 5.04
N LYS A 88 -3.28 -14.88 4.69
CA LYS A 88 -2.62 -15.48 3.51
C LYS A 88 -3.30 -15.14 2.18
N THR A 89 -4.04 -14.03 2.12
CA THR A 89 -4.64 -13.54 0.88
C THR A 89 -3.69 -12.57 0.18
N PRO A 90 -3.38 -12.76 -1.11
CA PRO A 90 -2.55 -11.84 -1.88
C PRO A 90 -3.16 -10.44 -1.95
N TYR A 91 -2.31 -9.42 -1.91
CA TYR A 91 -2.74 -8.03 -2.13
C TYR A 91 -3.05 -7.75 -3.60
N LEU A 92 -4.07 -6.92 -3.87
CA LEU A 92 -4.53 -6.61 -5.23
C LEU A 92 -3.45 -5.98 -6.12
N CYS A 93 -2.51 -5.23 -5.55
CA CYS A 93 -1.43 -4.59 -6.31
C CYS A 93 -0.58 -5.61 -7.08
N TRP A 94 -0.48 -6.86 -6.63
CA TRP A 94 0.32 -7.88 -7.32
C TRP A 94 -0.29 -8.38 -8.62
N GLY A 95 -1.60 -8.24 -8.80
CA GLY A 95 -2.25 -8.49 -10.09
C GLY A 95 -1.99 -7.38 -11.13
N ILE A 96 -1.43 -6.25 -10.70
CA ILE A 96 -1.14 -5.08 -11.53
C ILE A 96 0.38 -4.96 -11.76
N LEU A 97 1.19 -5.16 -10.71
CA LEU A 97 2.64 -4.93 -10.71
C LEU A 97 3.47 -6.02 -11.40
N GLY A 98 2.86 -6.85 -12.25
CA GLY A 98 3.52 -7.97 -12.95
C GLY A 98 2.89 -8.36 -14.28
N THR A 99 1.94 -7.56 -14.78
CA THR A 99 1.23 -7.78 -16.04
C THR A 99 1.77 -6.92 -17.20
N LYS A 100 2.82 -6.12 -16.98
CA LYS A 100 3.53 -5.33 -17.99
C LYS A 100 4.99 -5.75 -18.11
#